data_AF-A0A2G9PT52-F1
#
_entry.id   AF-A0A2G9PT52-F1
#
_cell.length_a   1.000
_cell.length_b   1.000
_cell.length_c   1.000
_cell.angle_alpha   90.00
_cell.angle_beta   90.00
_cell.angle_gamma   90.00
#
_symmetry.space_group_name_H-M   'P 1'
#
loop_
_entity.id
_entity.type
_entity.pdbx_description
1 polymer ?
#
loop_
_entity_poly.entity_id
_entity_poly.type
_entity_poly.pdbx_seq_one_letter_code
_entity_poly.pdbx_strand_id
1 'polypeptide(L)'
;MKITKQKIIMGFTVFIILAFVLEAFVVVMWKPVEQATPTPSPQAQEFEGSGTVNATIGTLGGTLFVSCNTTEDVSGLLNAVPGISRAVAAGETSYILMLSNSSAGVADSIAEKLADKCEATILRSSKLEFKETLTATEFPPGNATKVLAPKDLNYLQSVYPPYVDARHAEGDDVTMTVILQITAEGLRVVMEEKRGAAPQPTVYEGGGFGVARIAQLEDALWVRCNATNATALLAGIRGVNATDAVEENRSYNVAADAGANVSALAEKISETLADACDVRIMRYAMLGFTDDVSIASESNETRAVPKAKLEGAYGLVKLERAVNETILASVMIRMLGDEIVGTAIQDAG
;
A
#
# COMPACT_ATOMS: atom_id res chain seq x y z
N MET A 1 46.47 31.34 41.90
CA MET A 1 44.98 31.27 41.82
C MET A 1 44.61 29.83 41.50
N LYS A 2 43.95 29.07 42.40
CA LYS A 2 43.66 27.65 42.14
C LYS A 2 42.57 27.54 41.06
N ILE A 3 42.89 26.88 39.96
CA ILE A 3 41.92 26.55 38.91
C ILE A 3 40.98 25.48 39.48
N THR A 4 39.74 25.86 39.78
CA THR A 4 38.70 24.94 40.20
C THR A 4 38.03 24.30 38.99
N LYS A 5 37.58 23.03 39.10
CA LYS A 5 36.89 22.29 38.01
C LYS A 5 35.78 23.08 37.34
N GLN A 6 35.08 23.90 38.10
CA GLN A 6 33.98 24.76 37.63
C GLN A 6 34.46 25.84 36.64
N LYS A 7 35.68 26.39 36.82
CA LYS A 7 36.27 27.36 35.88
C LYS A 7 36.76 26.71 34.59
N ILE A 8 37.19 25.44 34.64
CA ILE A 8 37.58 24.68 33.44
C ILE A 8 36.34 24.38 32.61
N ILE A 9 35.27 23.90 33.23
CA ILE A 9 34.01 23.58 32.54
C ILE A 9 33.42 24.85 31.91
N MET A 10 33.33 25.95 32.66
CA MET A 10 32.79 27.21 32.14
C MET A 10 33.66 27.79 31.02
N GLY A 11 34.99 27.68 31.11
CA GLY A 11 35.90 28.08 30.05
C GLY A 11 35.75 27.22 28.78
N PHE A 12 35.59 25.91 28.92
CA PHE A 12 35.41 24.99 27.79
C PHE A 12 34.06 25.19 27.11
N THR A 13 32.99 25.40 27.88
CA THR A 13 31.66 25.68 27.32
C THR A 13 31.63 27.01 26.59
N VAL A 14 32.26 28.07 27.12
CA VAL A 14 32.35 29.37 26.44
C VAL A 14 33.22 29.28 25.19
N PHE A 15 34.30 28.50 25.20
CA PHE A 15 35.14 28.28 24.03
C PHE A 15 34.41 27.49 22.92
N ILE A 16 33.61 26.49 23.29
CA ILE A 16 32.76 25.75 22.33
C ILE A 16 31.71 26.69 21.73
N ILE A 17 31.03 27.49 22.55
CA ILE A 17 30.03 28.45 22.06
C ILE A 17 30.68 29.49 21.14
N LEU A 18 31.83 30.06 21.52
CA LEU A 18 32.58 30.98 20.66
C LEU A 18 33.05 30.32 19.36
N ALA A 19 33.46 29.05 19.39
CA ALA A 19 33.83 28.29 18.19
C ALA A 19 32.64 28.02 17.25
N PHE A 20 31.42 27.87 17.79
CA PHE A 20 30.18 27.78 17.02
C PHE A 20 29.74 29.13 16.45
N VAL A 21 29.90 30.22 17.21
CA VAL A 21 29.46 31.58 16.82
C VAL A 21 30.44 32.24 15.83
N LEU A 22 31.74 31.91 15.87
CA LEU A 22 32.78 32.49 15.00
C LEU A 22 33.07 31.68 13.73
N GLU A 23 32.18 30.79 13.30
CA GLU A 23 32.26 30.09 11.99
C GLU A 23 33.57 29.32 11.72
N ALA A 24 34.36 28.95 12.74
CA ALA A 24 35.61 28.21 12.53
C ALA A 24 35.38 26.80 11.95
N PHE A 25 34.16 26.26 12.03
CA PHE A 25 33.77 24.99 11.40
C PHE A 25 33.52 25.10 9.88
N VAL A 26 33.29 26.30 9.33
CA VAL A 26 33.07 26.48 7.88
C VAL A 26 34.32 26.10 7.07
N VAL A 27 35.51 26.24 7.67
CA VAL A 27 36.80 25.94 7.01
C VAL A 27 37.10 24.44 6.94
N VAL A 28 36.51 23.60 7.80
CA VAL A 28 36.77 22.14 7.82
C VAL A 28 35.80 21.35 6.92
N MET A 29 34.69 21.98 6.50
CA MET A 29 33.66 21.35 5.64
C MET A 29 33.86 21.57 4.14
N TRP A 30 34.90 22.29 3.70
CA TRP A 30 35.18 22.51 2.29
C TRP A 30 36.44 21.76 1.88
N LYS A 31 36.29 20.66 1.14
CA LYS A 31 37.38 20.19 0.27
C LYS A 31 37.29 21.00 -1.01
N PRO A 32 38.30 21.82 -1.36
CA PRO A 32 38.33 22.45 -2.67
C PRO A 32 38.45 21.34 -3.72
N VAL A 33 37.62 21.42 -4.75
CA VAL A 33 37.92 20.78 -6.02
C VAL A 33 39.32 21.25 -6.41
N GLU A 34 40.22 20.33 -6.77
CA GLU A 34 41.56 20.66 -7.26
C GLU A 34 41.47 21.40 -8.60
N GLN A 35 41.15 22.69 -8.54
CA GLN A 35 41.53 23.71 -9.51
C GLN A 35 41.37 25.07 -8.83
N ALA A 36 42.51 25.68 -8.50
CA ALA A 36 42.57 27.00 -7.90
C ALA A 36 42.04 28.06 -8.88
N THR A 37 40.79 28.45 -8.70
CA THR A 37 40.26 29.73 -9.20
C THR A 37 39.77 30.48 -7.97
N PRO A 38 40.06 31.79 -7.81
CA PRO A 38 39.69 32.52 -6.61
C PRO A 38 38.17 32.49 -6.43
N THR A 39 37.69 31.72 -5.46
CA THR A 39 36.26 31.63 -5.16
C THR A 39 35.84 32.93 -4.45
N PRO A 40 34.86 33.68 -4.99
CA PRO A 40 34.27 34.78 -4.25
C PRO A 40 33.63 34.23 -2.96
N SER A 41 33.59 35.05 -1.91
CA SER A 41 32.95 34.73 -0.63
C SER A 41 31.58 34.07 -0.86
N PRO A 42 31.22 32.99 -0.13
CA PRO A 42 29.98 32.29 -0.36
C PRO A 42 28.82 33.27 -0.16
N GLN A 43 28.16 33.63 -1.26
CA GLN A 43 26.86 34.29 -1.17
C GLN A 43 25.93 33.30 -0.48
N ALA A 44 25.18 33.77 0.52
CA ALA A 44 24.11 32.99 1.13
C ALA A 44 23.09 32.67 0.03
N GLN A 45 23.22 31.50 -0.58
CA GLN A 45 22.28 30.99 -1.56
C GLN A 45 21.18 30.30 -0.79
N GLU A 46 20.00 30.90 -0.83
CA GLU A 46 18.78 30.22 -0.43
C GLU A 46 18.56 29.03 -1.36
N PHE A 47 18.18 27.89 -0.79
CA PHE A 47 17.91 26.67 -1.54
C PHE A 47 16.83 25.90 -0.83
N GLU A 48 15.74 25.57 -1.51
CA GLU A 48 14.75 24.63 -1.03
C GLU A 48 14.66 23.50 -2.04
N GLY A 49 14.81 22.25 -1.61
CA GLY A 49 14.83 21.13 -2.53
C GLY A 49 14.66 19.79 -1.85
N SER A 50 14.47 18.74 -2.64
CA SER A 50 14.28 17.39 -2.12
C SER A 50 15.06 16.35 -2.90
N GLY A 51 15.37 15.24 -2.24
CA GLY A 51 16.06 14.10 -2.84
C GLY A 51 15.79 12.82 -2.06
N THR A 52 16.24 11.69 -2.60
CA THR A 52 16.12 10.38 -1.95
C THR A 52 17.49 9.79 -1.65
N VAL A 53 17.64 9.14 -0.51
CA VAL A 53 18.88 8.49 -0.10
C VAL A 53 18.60 7.22 0.69
N ASN A 54 19.42 6.19 0.51
CA ASN A 54 19.34 4.96 1.28
C ASN A 54 20.08 5.08 2.61
N ALA A 55 19.50 4.49 3.65
CA ALA A 55 20.06 4.46 5.00
C ALA A 55 19.83 3.11 5.66
N THR A 56 20.72 2.72 6.56
CA THR A 56 20.51 1.57 7.45
C THR A 56 20.01 2.06 8.79
N ILE A 57 19.02 1.39 9.38
CA ILE A 57 18.57 1.67 10.74
C ILE A 57 19.64 1.15 11.71
N GLY A 58 20.41 2.06 12.29
CA GLY A 58 21.44 1.70 13.26
C GLY A 58 20.89 1.46 14.67
N THR A 59 19.91 2.26 15.10
CA THR A 59 19.30 2.11 16.44
C THR A 59 17.87 2.59 16.42
N LEU A 60 16.96 1.83 17.04
CA LEU A 60 15.57 2.23 17.20
C LEU A 60 15.37 2.97 18.53
N GLY A 61 14.71 4.12 18.47
CA GLY A 61 14.42 4.94 19.65
C GLY A 61 13.17 4.48 20.40
N GLY A 62 13.08 4.87 21.67
CA GLY A 62 11.97 4.51 22.57
C GLY A 62 10.70 5.35 22.41
N THR A 63 10.55 6.12 21.34
CA THR A 63 9.38 6.97 21.10
C THR A 63 8.68 6.55 19.81
N LEU A 64 7.36 6.38 19.88
CA LEU A 64 6.50 6.21 18.72
C LEU A 64 5.67 7.46 18.49
N PHE A 65 5.36 7.72 17.22
CA PHE A 65 4.34 8.65 16.80
C PHE A 65 3.21 7.84 16.15
N VAL A 66 1.98 8.07 16.60
CA VAL A 66 0.79 7.41 16.07
C VAL A 66 -0.17 8.47 15.55
N SER A 67 -0.48 8.40 14.27
CA SER A 67 -1.53 9.20 13.64
C SER A 67 -2.70 8.28 13.29
N CYS A 68 -3.89 8.67 13.67
CA CYS A 68 -5.11 7.88 13.61
C CYS A 68 -6.13 8.69 12.80
N ASN A 69 -6.78 8.12 11.79
CA ASN A 69 -7.68 8.87 10.89
C ASN A 69 -9.04 9.26 11.51
N THR A 70 -9.12 9.35 12.84
CA THR A 70 -10.32 9.73 13.60
C THR A 70 -9.98 10.77 14.67
N THR A 71 -10.97 11.58 15.03
CA THR A 71 -10.90 12.54 16.14
C THR A 71 -11.42 11.96 17.46
N GLU A 72 -11.83 10.69 17.48
CA GLU A 72 -12.17 9.98 18.72
C GLU A 72 -10.90 9.84 19.59
N ASP A 73 -11.01 10.10 20.89
CA ASP A 73 -9.89 9.93 21.82
C ASP A 73 -9.58 8.44 22.03
N VAL A 74 -8.46 8.00 21.46
CA VAL A 74 -7.97 6.61 21.55
C VAL A 74 -6.84 6.46 22.57
N SER A 75 -6.51 7.50 23.33
CA SER A 75 -5.41 7.47 24.31
C SER A 75 -5.56 6.37 25.37
N GLY A 76 -6.80 6.05 25.77
CA GLY A 76 -7.09 4.94 26.69
C GLY A 76 -6.72 3.57 26.12
N LEU A 77 -7.00 3.35 24.83
CA LEU A 77 -6.64 2.11 24.13
C LEU A 77 -5.12 1.98 23.96
N LEU A 78 -4.47 3.09 23.62
CA LEU A 78 -3.02 3.17 23.49
C LEU A 78 -2.31 2.87 24.82
N ASN A 79 -2.74 3.46 25.93
CA ASN A 79 -2.15 3.19 27.25
C ASN A 79 -2.37 1.73 27.73
N ALA A 80 -3.32 0.99 27.14
CA ALA A 80 -3.58 -0.41 27.47
C ALA A 80 -2.66 -1.41 26.73
N VAL A 81 -1.86 -0.95 25.76
CA VAL A 81 -0.90 -1.82 25.05
C VAL A 81 0.31 -2.12 25.95
N PRO A 82 0.65 -3.40 26.18
CA PRO A 82 1.85 -3.75 26.95
C PRO A 82 3.12 -3.16 26.35
N GLY A 83 3.95 -2.53 27.19
CA GLY A 83 5.20 -1.90 26.77
C GLY A 83 5.09 -0.39 26.49
N ILE A 84 3.88 0.16 26.43
CA ILE A 84 3.65 1.60 26.42
C ILE A 84 3.65 2.11 27.87
N SER A 85 4.62 2.98 28.18
CA SER A 85 4.72 3.63 29.48
C SER A 85 3.85 4.88 29.59
N ARG A 86 3.62 5.58 28.47
CA ARG A 86 2.81 6.78 28.41
C ARG A 86 2.35 7.06 26.99
N ALA A 87 1.08 7.43 26.82
CA ALA A 87 0.56 8.08 25.62
C ALA A 87 0.25 9.56 25.89
N VAL A 88 0.68 10.46 25.00
CA VAL A 88 0.45 11.91 25.08
C VAL A 88 -0.17 12.37 23.76
N ALA A 89 -1.29 13.09 23.81
CA ALA A 89 -1.85 13.73 22.62
C ALA A 89 -0.89 14.81 22.08
N ALA A 90 -0.56 14.71 20.79
CA ALA A 90 0.25 15.69 20.05
C ALA A 90 -0.62 16.55 19.09
N GLY A 91 -1.88 16.15 18.89
CA GLY A 91 -2.89 16.85 18.12
C GLY A 91 -4.25 16.14 18.25
N GLU A 92 -5.26 16.57 17.49
CA GLU A 92 -6.61 15.99 17.55
C GLU A 92 -6.65 14.52 17.09
N THR A 93 -5.71 14.13 16.22
CA THR A 93 -5.64 12.81 15.58
C THR A 93 -4.29 12.11 15.81
N SER A 94 -3.42 12.70 16.62
CA SER A 94 -2.00 12.35 16.71
C SER A 94 -1.53 12.18 18.15
N TYR A 95 -0.71 11.17 18.39
CA TYR A 95 -0.24 10.77 19.72
C TYR A 95 1.25 10.46 19.70
N ILE A 96 1.94 10.82 20.77
CA ILE A 96 3.32 10.42 21.05
C ILE A 96 3.29 9.36 22.15
N LEU A 97 3.89 8.20 21.89
CA LEU A 97 3.96 7.09 22.82
C LEU A 97 5.40 6.92 23.30
N MET A 98 5.59 6.82 24.60
CA MET A 98 6.87 6.49 25.22
C MET A 98 6.87 5.01 25.56
N LEU A 99 7.87 4.28 25.08
CA LEU A 99 8.00 2.86 25.32
C LEU A 99 8.88 2.59 26.54
N SER A 100 8.48 1.61 27.35
CA SER A 100 9.34 1.06 28.41
C SER A 100 10.42 0.11 27.86
N ASN A 101 10.23 -0.41 26.64
CA ASN A 101 11.16 -1.31 25.93
C ASN A 101 11.04 -1.16 24.40
N SER A 102 12.11 -1.43 23.66
CA SER A 102 12.19 -1.20 22.21
C SER A 102 11.65 -2.35 21.34
N SER A 103 10.80 -3.24 21.86
CA SER A 103 10.39 -4.44 21.12
C SER A 103 9.65 -4.11 19.81
N ALA A 104 9.92 -4.89 18.75
CA ALA A 104 9.36 -4.69 17.42
C ALA A 104 7.84 -4.99 17.36
N GLY A 105 7.35 -5.93 18.18
CA GLY A 105 5.92 -6.33 18.18
C GLY A 105 4.94 -5.32 18.79
N VAL A 106 5.41 -4.18 19.29
CA VAL A 106 4.53 -3.13 19.85
C VAL A 106 3.70 -2.46 18.75
N ALA A 107 4.23 -2.32 17.54
CA ALA A 107 3.51 -1.72 16.42
C ALA A 107 2.27 -2.54 16.04
N ASP A 108 2.40 -3.86 15.96
CA ASP A 108 1.29 -4.76 15.65
C ASP A 108 0.25 -4.78 16.78
N SER A 109 0.71 -4.74 18.03
CA SER A 109 -0.18 -4.66 19.20
C SER A 109 -0.99 -3.36 19.23
N ILE A 110 -0.40 -2.23 18.81
CA ILE A 110 -1.11 -0.96 18.68
C ILE A 110 -2.13 -1.05 17.53
N ALA A 111 -1.72 -1.59 16.37
CA ALA A 111 -2.61 -1.73 15.22
C ALA A 111 -3.83 -2.60 15.54
N GLU A 112 -3.64 -3.74 16.22
CA GLU A 112 -4.72 -4.61 16.67
C GLU A 112 -5.67 -3.88 17.63
N LYS A 113 -5.15 -3.12 18.59
CA LYS A 113 -5.98 -2.35 19.54
C LYS A 113 -6.79 -1.22 18.90
N LEU A 114 -6.33 -0.70 17.77
CA LEU A 114 -6.96 0.41 17.07
C LEU A 114 -7.81 -0.03 15.87
N ALA A 115 -7.76 -1.31 15.45
CA ALA A 115 -8.36 -1.78 14.21
C ALA A 115 -9.85 -1.44 14.05
N ASP A 116 -10.62 -1.51 15.14
CA ASP A 116 -12.07 -1.19 15.13
C ASP A 116 -12.38 0.31 15.23
N LYS A 117 -11.35 1.14 15.40
CA LYS A 117 -11.47 2.58 15.72
C LYS A 117 -10.84 3.48 14.67
N CYS A 118 -9.68 3.12 14.15
CA CYS A 118 -9.02 3.87 13.11
C CYS A 118 -7.96 3.07 12.37
N GLU A 119 -7.66 3.55 11.17
CA GLU A 119 -6.44 3.16 10.47
C GLU A 119 -5.29 4.01 11.02
N ALA A 120 -4.35 3.35 11.70
CA ALA A 120 -3.26 4.00 12.39
C ALA A 120 -1.95 3.93 11.60
N THR A 121 -1.34 5.09 11.34
CA THR A 121 0.06 5.20 10.93
C THR A 121 0.93 5.24 12.19
N ILE A 122 1.82 4.26 12.33
CA ILE A 122 2.70 4.10 13.49
C ILE A 122 4.14 4.27 13.02
N LEU A 123 4.78 5.32 13.51
CA LEU A 123 6.17 5.66 13.23
C LEU A 123 7.01 5.54 14.48
N ARG A 124 8.28 5.19 14.34
CA ARG A 124 9.25 5.08 15.41
C ARG A 124 10.44 5.98 15.13
N SER A 125 10.86 6.72 16.15
CA SER A 125 12.11 7.49 16.08
C SER A 125 13.26 6.53 15.83
N SER A 126 14.17 6.85 14.92
CA SER A 126 15.31 6.00 14.60
C SER A 126 16.62 6.78 14.50
N LYS A 127 17.73 6.07 14.57
CA LYS A 127 19.04 6.55 14.20
C LYS A 127 19.40 5.88 12.88
N LEU A 128 19.62 6.70 11.86
CA LEU A 128 19.91 6.24 10.50
C LEU A 128 21.39 6.42 10.17
N GLU A 129 21.95 5.45 9.46
CA GLU A 129 23.32 5.46 8.94
C GLU A 129 23.27 5.50 7.41
N PHE A 130 23.64 6.65 6.83
CA PHE A 130 23.59 6.87 5.39
C PHE A 130 24.87 6.34 4.73
N LYS A 131 24.70 5.51 3.70
CA LYS A 131 25.82 4.92 2.93
C LYS A 131 26.17 5.74 1.70
N GLU A 132 25.27 6.61 1.26
CA GLU A 132 25.32 7.27 -0.04
C GLU A 132 25.16 8.79 0.09
N THR A 133 25.62 9.48 -0.95
CA THR A 133 25.51 10.93 -1.06
C THR A 133 24.09 11.30 -1.47
N LEU A 134 23.44 12.20 -0.73
CA LEU A 134 22.12 12.71 -1.11
C LEU A 134 22.29 13.78 -2.19
N THR A 135 21.56 13.65 -3.30
CA THR A 135 21.39 14.71 -4.29
C THR A 135 19.99 15.29 -4.15
N ALA A 136 19.89 16.55 -3.76
CA ALA A 136 18.63 17.28 -3.69
C ALA A 136 18.46 18.20 -4.90
N THR A 137 17.26 18.22 -5.45
CA THR A 137 16.85 19.07 -6.57
C THR A 137 15.94 20.17 -6.06
N GLU A 138 16.16 21.40 -6.52
CA GLU A 138 15.41 22.60 -6.12
C GLU A 138 13.89 22.48 -6.37
N PHE A 139 13.09 23.09 -5.49
CA PHE A 139 11.64 23.23 -5.61
C PHE A 139 11.22 24.72 -5.53
N PRO A 140 10.40 25.23 -6.48
CA PRO A 140 9.90 24.58 -7.70
C PRO A 140 11.05 24.17 -8.64
N PRO A 141 10.83 23.20 -9.56
CA PRO A 141 11.91 22.55 -10.29
C PRO A 141 12.77 23.54 -11.08
N GLY A 142 13.95 23.80 -10.53
CA GLY A 142 15.04 24.56 -11.15
C GLY A 142 16.16 23.64 -11.63
N ASN A 143 17.22 24.23 -12.19
CA ASN A 143 18.42 23.49 -12.60
C ASN A 143 19.45 23.34 -11.46
N ALA A 144 19.17 23.88 -10.26
CA ALA A 144 20.09 23.79 -9.14
C ALA A 144 19.96 22.44 -8.43
N THR A 145 21.10 21.75 -8.29
CA THR A 145 21.24 20.56 -7.46
C THR A 145 22.21 20.85 -6.33
N LYS A 146 21.94 20.28 -5.15
CA LYS A 146 22.85 20.30 -4.00
C LYS A 146 23.16 18.88 -3.58
N VAL A 147 24.42 18.63 -3.26
CA VAL A 147 24.95 17.30 -2.94
C VAL A 147 25.42 17.31 -1.50
N LEU A 148 24.86 16.44 -0.64
CA LEU A 148 25.25 16.27 0.76
C LEU A 148 26.00 14.96 0.95
N ALA A 149 27.22 15.04 1.51
CA ALA A 149 28.06 13.89 1.76
C ALA A 149 27.47 13.00 2.88
N PRO A 150 27.71 11.66 2.85
CA PRO A 150 27.17 10.72 3.83
C PRO A 150 27.51 11.05 5.30
N LYS A 151 28.68 11.68 5.51
CA LYS A 151 29.21 12.02 6.85
C LYS A 151 28.47 13.19 7.51
N ASP A 152 27.82 14.03 6.71
CA ASP A 152 27.14 15.25 7.19
C ASP A 152 25.66 15.00 7.50
N LEU A 153 25.11 13.83 7.15
CA LEU A 153 23.75 13.40 7.49
C LEU A 153 23.65 12.66 8.84
N ASN A 154 24.62 12.87 9.74
CA ASN A 154 24.56 12.31 11.09
C ASN A 154 23.55 13.10 11.95
N TYR A 155 22.28 12.74 11.84
CA TYR A 155 21.15 13.44 12.46
C TYR A 155 21.05 13.30 13.99
N LEU A 156 22.10 12.78 14.65
CA LEU A 156 22.24 12.65 16.11
C LEU A 156 22.08 13.99 16.87
N GLN A 157 22.00 15.13 16.19
CA GLN A 157 21.87 16.47 16.78
C GLN A 157 20.58 17.19 16.41
N SER A 158 19.65 16.56 15.69
CA SER A 158 18.39 17.22 15.34
C SER A 158 17.39 17.21 16.48
N VAL A 159 16.68 18.35 16.63
CA VAL A 159 15.53 18.50 17.53
C VAL A 159 14.37 17.56 17.13
N TYR A 160 14.35 17.12 15.86
CA TYR A 160 13.39 16.15 15.33
C TYR A 160 14.15 14.92 14.84
N PRO A 161 14.20 13.79 15.57
CA PRO A 161 14.82 12.57 15.06
C PRO A 161 14.09 12.10 13.79
N PRO A 162 14.76 11.40 12.86
CA PRO A 162 14.07 10.82 11.72
C PRO A 162 13.12 9.73 12.23
N TYR A 163 11.97 9.62 11.57
CA TYR A 163 10.96 8.62 11.89
C TYR A 163 10.85 7.62 10.72
N VAL A 164 10.79 6.35 11.06
CA VAL A 164 10.57 5.21 10.14
C VAL A 164 9.36 4.41 10.59
N ASP A 165 8.83 3.52 9.76
CA ASP A 165 7.78 2.59 10.14
C ASP A 165 8.20 1.79 11.40
N ALA A 166 7.29 1.72 12.38
CA ALA A 166 7.57 1.08 13.65
C ALA A 166 7.75 -0.46 13.56
N ARG A 167 7.40 -1.07 12.43
CA ARG A 167 7.58 -2.50 12.16
C ARG A 167 9.02 -2.86 11.73
N HIS A 168 9.83 -1.88 11.38
CA HIS A 168 11.23 -2.12 11.05
C HIS A 168 12.06 -2.63 12.23
N ALA A 169 13.13 -3.36 11.91
CA ALA A 169 14.14 -3.81 12.85
C ALA A 169 15.45 -3.02 12.71
N GLU A 170 16.29 -3.04 13.76
CA GLU A 170 17.66 -2.56 13.65
C GLU A 170 18.43 -3.40 12.63
N GLY A 171 19.16 -2.74 11.73
CA GLY A 171 19.85 -3.36 10.61
C GLY A 171 19.08 -3.34 9.29
N ASP A 172 17.78 -2.99 9.28
CA ASP A 172 17.02 -2.84 8.04
C ASP A 172 17.56 -1.67 7.20
N ASP A 173 17.59 -1.86 5.87
CA ASP A 173 17.86 -0.79 4.91
C ASP A 173 16.53 -0.13 4.51
N VAL A 174 16.47 1.21 4.58
CA VAL A 174 15.31 2.04 4.24
C VAL A 174 15.70 3.13 3.24
N THR A 175 14.76 3.51 2.38
CA THR A 175 14.92 4.69 1.52
C THR A 175 14.26 5.87 2.19
N MET A 176 14.99 6.97 2.36
CA MET A 176 14.49 8.22 2.93
C MET A 176 14.26 9.25 1.84
N THR A 177 13.14 9.97 1.91
CA THR A 177 12.98 11.27 1.24
C THR A 177 13.50 12.34 2.18
N VAL A 178 14.40 13.19 1.68
CA VAL A 178 15.01 14.27 2.44
C VAL A 178 14.67 15.59 1.78
N ILE A 179 14.03 16.47 2.54
CA ILE A 179 13.75 17.85 2.16
C ILE A 179 14.80 18.73 2.84
N LEU A 180 15.49 19.54 2.05
CA LEU A 180 16.53 20.46 2.48
C LEU A 180 16.07 21.89 2.25
N GLN A 181 16.20 22.72 3.27
CA GLN A 181 15.97 24.15 3.18
C GLN A 181 17.17 24.89 3.76
N ILE A 182 17.86 25.64 2.92
CA ILE A 182 18.99 26.51 3.26
C ILE A 182 18.46 27.94 3.19
N THR A 183 18.55 28.65 4.31
CA THR A 183 18.17 30.06 4.42
C THR A 183 19.32 30.85 5.03
N ALA A 184 19.19 32.17 5.09
CA ALA A 184 20.13 33.01 5.85
C ALA A 184 20.20 32.63 7.35
N GLU A 185 19.17 31.95 7.88
CA GLU A 185 19.08 31.52 9.28
C GLU A 185 19.71 30.14 9.53
N GLY A 186 20.07 29.40 8.47
CA GLY A 186 20.77 28.12 8.57
C GLY A 186 20.17 26.99 7.71
N LEU A 187 20.59 25.76 8.01
CA LEU A 187 20.15 24.54 7.34
C LEU A 187 19.02 23.88 8.14
N ARG A 188 17.89 23.64 7.47
CA ARG A 188 16.80 22.79 7.95
C ARG A 188 16.73 21.54 7.09
N VAL A 189 16.60 20.39 7.76
CA VAL A 189 16.44 19.09 7.12
C VAL A 189 15.17 18.44 7.65
N VAL A 190 14.34 17.92 6.76
CA VAL A 190 13.20 17.07 7.12
C VAL A 190 13.42 15.73 6.42
N MET A 191 13.29 14.65 7.18
CA MET A 191 13.46 13.30 6.66
C MET A 191 12.19 12.51 6.94
N GLU A 192 11.66 11.92 5.89
CA GLU A 192 10.53 11.01 5.96
C GLU A 192 10.97 9.73 5.27
N GLU A 193 10.65 8.58 5.85
CA GLU A 193 10.80 7.35 5.11
C GLU A 193 10.03 7.48 3.80
N LYS A 194 10.71 7.25 2.67
CA LYS A 194 10.03 7.05 1.41
C LYS A 194 9.30 5.72 1.53
N ARG A 195 8.13 5.79 2.15
CA ARG A 195 7.13 4.75 2.01
C ARG A 195 6.99 4.59 0.51
N GLY A 196 7.38 3.43 -0.01
CA GLY A 196 6.83 3.02 -1.29
C GLY A 196 5.34 3.28 -1.17
N ALA A 197 4.70 3.86 -2.19
CA ALA A 197 3.25 3.75 -2.28
C ALA A 197 2.97 2.28 -1.97
N ALA A 198 2.33 1.97 -0.82
CA ALA A 198 2.24 0.62 -0.27
C ALA A 198 2.05 -0.30 -1.46
N PRO A 199 3.04 -1.16 -1.81
CA PRO A 199 3.33 -1.54 -3.20
C PRO A 199 2.02 -1.62 -3.90
N GLN A 200 1.68 -0.58 -4.71
CA GLN A 200 0.39 -0.52 -5.39
C GLN A 200 0.30 -1.88 -6.04
N PRO A 201 -0.50 -2.82 -5.53
CA PRO A 201 -0.14 -4.19 -5.76
C PRO A 201 -0.34 -4.33 -7.24
N THR A 202 0.71 -4.67 -7.98
CA THR A 202 0.72 -4.51 -9.43
C THR A 202 -0.53 -5.19 -9.95
N VAL A 203 -1.51 -4.37 -10.34
CA VAL A 203 -2.82 -4.88 -10.73
C VAL A 203 -2.57 -5.50 -12.06
N TYR A 204 -2.59 -6.82 -12.09
CA TYR A 204 -2.50 -7.55 -13.33
C TYR A 204 -3.91 -7.95 -13.72
N GLU A 205 -4.38 -7.42 -14.84
CA GLU A 205 -5.62 -7.83 -15.46
C GLU A 205 -5.28 -8.48 -16.80
N GLY A 206 -5.70 -9.72 -16.97
CA GLY A 206 -5.38 -10.48 -18.16
C GLY A 206 -6.43 -11.52 -18.48
N GLY A 207 -6.55 -11.79 -19.77
CA GLY A 207 -7.43 -12.80 -20.33
C GLY A 207 -6.63 -13.97 -20.88
N GLY A 208 -7.20 -15.15 -20.84
CA GLY A 208 -6.61 -16.36 -21.37
C GLY A 208 -7.62 -17.48 -21.57
N PHE A 209 -7.10 -18.66 -21.82
CA PHE A 209 -7.90 -19.87 -21.96
C PHE A 209 -7.29 -20.98 -21.10
N GLY A 210 -8.15 -21.75 -20.46
CA GLY A 210 -7.77 -22.92 -19.67
C GLY A 210 -8.72 -24.08 -19.95
N VAL A 211 -8.22 -25.30 -19.76
CA VAL A 211 -9.05 -26.50 -19.81
C VAL A 211 -9.58 -26.77 -18.41
N ALA A 212 -10.89 -26.90 -18.28
CA ALA A 212 -11.56 -27.12 -17.00
C ALA A 212 -12.56 -28.27 -17.08
N ARG A 213 -12.66 -29.04 -16.01
CA ARG A 213 -13.73 -30.03 -15.80
C ARG A 213 -14.84 -29.39 -15.00
N ILE A 214 -16.09 -29.60 -15.42
CA ILE A 214 -17.26 -29.18 -14.66
C ILE A 214 -17.39 -30.08 -13.43
N ALA A 215 -17.09 -29.53 -12.25
CA ALA A 215 -17.14 -30.26 -10.99
C ALA A 215 -18.57 -30.35 -10.44
N GLN A 216 -19.32 -29.25 -10.59
CA GLN A 216 -20.69 -29.14 -10.11
C GLN A 216 -21.46 -28.13 -10.99
N LEU A 217 -22.75 -28.39 -11.19
CA LEU A 217 -23.68 -27.45 -11.81
C LEU A 217 -24.59 -26.87 -10.73
N GLU A 218 -24.72 -25.56 -10.70
CA GLU A 218 -25.53 -24.87 -9.70
C GLU A 218 -26.99 -24.78 -10.12
N ASP A 219 -27.89 -24.68 -9.16
CA ASP A 219 -29.31 -24.37 -9.39
C ASP A 219 -29.52 -22.85 -9.58
N ALA A 220 -28.65 -22.24 -10.39
CA ALA A 220 -28.64 -20.82 -10.68
C ALA A 220 -28.29 -20.57 -12.16
N LEU A 221 -28.95 -19.56 -12.73
CA LEU A 221 -28.82 -19.14 -14.11
C LEU A 221 -28.34 -17.69 -14.18
N TRP A 222 -27.49 -17.41 -15.16
CA TRP A 222 -27.21 -16.05 -15.60
C TRP A 222 -28.01 -15.76 -16.85
N VAL A 223 -28.78 -14.68 -16.84
CA VAL A 223 -29.69 -14.29 -17.90
C VAL A 223 -29.34 -12.88 -18.37
N ARG A 224 -28.99 -12.72 -19.65
CA ARG A 224 -28.86 -11.40 -20.27
C ARG A 224 -30.11 -11.08 -21.06
N CYS A 225 -30.75 -9.98 -20.71
CA CYS A 225 -31.93 -9.49 -21.40
C CYS A 225 -31.98 -7.97 -21.34
N ASN A 226 -31.96 -7.31 -22.49
CA ASN A 226 -31.92 -5.86 -22.55
C ASN A 226 -33.30 -5.19 -22.35
N ALA A 227 -34.32 -5.86 -21.81
CA ALA A 227 -35.61 -5.23 -21.53
C ALA A 227 -35.61 -4.53 -20.16
N THR A 228 -36.23 -3.35 -20.07
CA THR A 228 -36.31 -2.54 -18.83
C THR A 228 -37.26 -3.12 -17.79
N ASN A 229 -38.17 -4.00 -18.19
CA ASN A 229 -39.12 -4.71 -17.33
C ASN A 229 -38.72 -6.17 -17.06
N ALA A 230 -37.51 -6.61 -17.46
CA ALA A 230 -37.10 -8.01 -17.37
C ALA A 230 -37.12 -8.55 -15.93
N THR A 231 -36.75 -7.75 -14.92
CA THR A 231 -36.81 -8.17 -13.50
C THR A 231 -38.24 -8.55 -13.09
N ALA A 232 -39.23 -7.76 -13.48
CA ALA A 232 -40.63 -8.04 -13.15
C ALA A 232 -41.15 -9.27 -13.90
N LEU A 233 -40.73 -9.46 -15.15
CA LEU A 233 -41.09 -10.64 -15.95
C LEU A 233 -40.46 -11.92 -15.37
N LEU A 234 -39.18 -11.89 -14.99
CA LEU A 234 -38.47 -13.00 -14.38
C LEU A 234 -39.07 -13.42 -13.04
N ALA A 235 -39.37 -12.45 -12.16
CA ALA A 235 -40.00 -12.73 -10.88
C ALA A 235 -41.41 -13.35 -11.00
N GLY A 236 -42.07 -13.21 -12.15
CA GLY A 236 -43.37 -13.82 -12.43
C GLY A 236 -43.29 -15.30 -12.87
N ILE A 237 -42.09 -15.83 -13.11
CA ILE A 237 -41.91 -17.21 -13.59
C ILE A 237 -41.89 -18.18 -12.41
N ARG A 238 -42.79 -19.18 -12.44
CA ARG A 238 -42.81 -20.25 -11.44
C ARG A 238 -41.50 -21.05 -11.50
N GLY A 239 -40.85 -21.25 -10.35
CA GLY A 239 -39.55 -21.91 -10.25
C GLY A 239 -38.38 -20.95 -10.10
N VAL A 240 -38.61 -19.63 -10.23
CA VAL A 240 -37.65 -18.59 -9.85
C VAL A 240 -37.83 -18.25 -8.38
N ASN A 241 -36.77 -18.43 -7.59
CA ASN A 241 -36.73 -18.11 -6.17
C ASN A 241 -36.29 -16.65 -5.94
N ALA A 242 -35.25 -16.20 -6.68
CA ALA A 242 -34.71 -14.86 -6.57
C ALA A 242 -34.19 -14.35 -7.91
N THR A 243 -34.14 -13.02 -8.06
CA THR A 243 -33.56 -12.35 -9.22
C THR A 243 -32.76 -11.13 -8.78
N ASP A 244 -31.47 -11.12 -9.08
CA ASP A 244 -30.56 -10.02 -8.75
C ASP A 244 -29.99 -9.41 -10.03
N ALA A 245 -30.09 -8.09 -10.19
CA ALA A 245 -29.44 -7.39 -11.29
C ALA A 245 -27.94 -7.26 -11.01
N VAL A 246 -27.10 -7.72 -11.96
CA VAL A 246 -25.63 -7.82 -11.77
C VAL A 246 -24.91 -6.59 -12.32
N GLU A 247 -25.43 -5.99 -13.39
CA GLU A 247 -24.82 -4.83 -14.05
C GLU A 247 -25.89 -3.83 -14.47
N GLU A 248 -25.51 -2.55 -14.61
CA GLU A 248 -26.34 -1.53 -15.29
C GLU A 248 -26.71 -1.93 -16.74
N ASN A 249 -26.01 -2.92 -17.31
CA ASN A 249 -26.18 -3.45 -18.65
C ASN A 249 -27.20 -4.61 -18.80
N ARG A 250 -28.13 -4.77 -17.84
CA ARG A 250 -29.32 -5.63 -17.98
C ARG A 250 -28.99 -7.14 -18.04
N SER A 251 -28.11 -7.56 -17.13
CA SER A 251 -27.79 -8.97 -16.83
C SER A 251 -28.31 -9.33 -15.44
N TYR A 252 -28.87 -10.53 -15.28
CA TYR A 252 -29.58 -10.97 -14.09
C TYR A 252 -29.10 -12.34 -13.62
N ASN A 253 -28.91 -12.49 -12.31
CA ASN A 253 -28.75 -13.78 -11.65
C ASN A 253 -30.13 -14.28 -11.24
N VAL A 254 -30.47 -15.49 -11.66
CA VAL A 254 -31.76 -16.12 -11.39
C VAL A 254 -31.49 -17.39 -10.59
N ALA A 255 -31.86 -17.39 -9.31
CA ALA A 255 -31.81 -18.58 -8.48
C ALA A 255 -33.07 -19.42 -8.73
N ALA A 256 -32.89 -20.72 -8.97
CA ALA A 256 -33.99 -21.66 -9.11
C ALA A 256 -34.45 -22.17 -7.74
N ASP A 257 -35.70 -22.60 -7.65
CA ASP A 257 -36.18 -23.35 -6.47
C ASP A 257 -35.39 -24.64 -6.29
N ALA A 258 -35.17 -25.07 -5.05
CA ALA A 258 -34.45 -26.30 -4.75
C ALA A 258 -35.11 -27.51 -5.44
N GLY A 259 -34.36 -28.23 -6.27
CA GLY A 259 -34.85 -29.38 -7.04
C GLY A 259 -35.65 -29.02 -8.29
N ALA A 260 -35.69 -27.75 -8.70
CA ALA A 260 -36.27 -27.35 -9.97
C ALA A 260 -35.50 -27.94 -11.17
N ASN A 261 -36.22 -28.26 -12.24
CA ASN A 261 -35.58 -28.61 -13.50
C ASN A 261 -35.06 -27.32 -14.16
N VAL A 262 -33.77 -27.04 -13.95
CA VAL A 262 -33.09 -25.83 -14.45
C VAL A 262 -33.19 -25.69 -15.98
N SER A 263 -33.20 -26.79 -16.73
CA SER A 263 -33.36 -26.75 -18.19
C SER A 263 -34.77 -26.29 -18.59
N ALA A 264 -35.81 -26.85 -17.95
CA ALA A 264 -37.19 -26.42 -18.19
C ALA A 264 -37.42 -24.96 -17.73
N LEU A 265 -36.76 -24.53 -16.65
CA LEU A 265 -36.80 -23.14 -16.21
C LEU A 265 -36.16 -22.20 -17.24
N ALA A 266 -35.01 -22.57 -17.81
CA ALA A 266 -34.34 -21.79 -18.85
C ALA A 266 -35.19 -21.67 -20.13
N GLU A 267 -35.87 -22.75 -20.54
CA GLU A 267 -36.85 -22.71 -21.64
C GLU A 267 -37.97 -21.71 -21.32
N LYS A 268 -38.50 -21.76 -20.09
CA LYS A 268 -39.58 -20.86 -19.69
C LYS A 268 -39.16 -19.39 -19.63
N ILE A 269 -37.94 -19.12 -19.18
CA ILE A 269 -37.36 -17.78 -19.21
C ILE A 269 -37.22 -17.28 -20.65
N SER A 270 -36.69 -18.12 -21.54
CA SER A 270 -36.54 -17.79 -22.95
C SER A 270 -37.89 -17.45 -23.59
N GLU A 271 -38.93 -18.27 -23.36
CA GLU A 271 -40.28 -18.00 -23.86
C GLU A 271 -40.86 -16.69 -23.32
N THR A 272 -40.71 -16.43 -22.03
CA THR A 272 -41.32 -15.27 -21.35
C THR A 272 -40.67 -13.96 -21.80
N LEU A 273 -39.37 -14.00 -22.10
CA LEU A 273 -38.59 -12.81 -22.49
C LEU A 273 -38.40 -12.67 -24.00
N ALA A 274 -38.78 -13.66 -24.81
CA ALA A 274 -38.55 -13.70 -26.27
C ALA A 274 -39.05 -12.46 -27.00
N ASP A 275 -40.21 -11.92 -26.60
CA ASP A 275 -40.82 -10.75 -27.22
C ASP A 275 -40.18 -9.42 -26.78
N ALA A 276 -39.40 -9.45 -25.70
CA ALA A 276 -38.84 -8.27 -25.06
C ALA A 276 -37.35 -8.05 -25.37
N CYS A 277 -36.58 -9.12 -25.60
CA CYS A 277 -35.13 -9.06 -25.80
C CYS A 277 -34.56 -10.32 -26.46
N ASP A 278 -33.34 -10.21 -27.00
CA ASP A 278 -32.53 -11.37 -27.36
C ASP A 278 -31.93 -11.99 -26.09
N VAL A 279 -32.52 -13.10 -25.63
CA VAL A 279 -32.19 -13.72 -24.34
C VAL A 279 -30.97 -14.60 -24.49
N ARG A 280 -29.98 -14.43 -23.62
CA ARG A 280 -28.90 -15.40 -23.43
C ARG A 280 -28.95 -15.96 -22.02
N ILE A 281 -28.97 -17.29 -21.91
CA ILE A 281 -29.01 -18.00 -20.64
C ILE A 281 -27.79 -18.89 -20.54
N MET A 282 -27.09 -18.80 -19.41
CA MET A 282 -26.00 -19.70 -19.04
C MET A 282 -26.24 -20.22 -17.63
N ARG A 283 -25.63 -21.36 -17.30
CA ARG A 283 -25.71 -21.98 -15.99
C ARG A 283 -24.44 -21.70 -15.19
N TYR A 284 -24.59 -21.41 -13.91
CA TYR A 284 -23.45 -21.34 -13.00
C TYR A 284 -22.88 -22.73 -12.75
N ALA A 285 -21.55 -22.84 -12.75
CA ALA A 285 -20.85 -24.09 -12.48
C ALA A 285 -19.58 -23.85 -11.67
N MET A 286 -19.27 -24.80 -10.80
CA MET A 286 -17.95 -24.89 -10.16
C MET A 286 -17.00 -25.64 -11.10
N LEU A 287 -15.84 -25.04 -11.36
CA LEU A 287 -14.88 -25.53 -12.33
C LEU A 287 -13.61 -26.03 -11.64
N GLY A 288 -13.09 -27.17 -12.12
CA GLY A 288 -11.80 -27.70 -11.73
C GLY A 288 -10.83 -27.65 -12.91
N PHE A 289 -9.92 -26.68 -12.92
CA PHE A 289 -8.90 -26.55 -13.96
C PHE A 289 -7.92 -27.73 -13.94
N THR A 290 -7.64 -28.31 -15.12
CA THR A 290 -6.74 -29.46 -15.24
C THR A 290 -5.28 -29.06 -15.18
N ASP A 291 -4.98 -27.87 -15.71
CA ASP A 291 -3.65 -27.30 -15.92
C ASP A 291 -3.60 -25.83 -15.50
N ASP A 292 -2.39 -25.30 -15.37
CA ASP A 292 -2.17 -23.89 -15.10
C ASP A 292 -2.66 -23.04 -16.29
N VAL A 293 -3.25 -21.88 -15.99
CA VAL A 293 -3.84 -21.00 -17.00
C VAL A 293 -2.84 -19.89 -17.34
N SER A 294 -2.49 -19.78 -18.61
CA SER A 294 -1.72 -18.64 -19.10
C SER A 294 -2.67 -17.50 -19.45
N ILE A 295 -2.51 -16.37 -18.77
CA ILE A 295 -3.24 -15.12 -19.04
C ILE A 295 -2.28 -14.10 -19.64
N ALA A 296 -2.81 -13.27 -20.54
CA ALA A 296 -2.11 -12.16 -21.16
C ALA A 296 -2.85 -10.87 -20.89
N SER A 297 -2.11 -9.83 -20.53
CA SER A 297 -2.61 -8.46 -20.37
C SER A 297 -2.63 -7.71 -21.70
N GLU A 298 -3.29 -6.55 -21.74
CA GLU A 298 -3.29 -5.67 -22.92
C GLU A 298 -1.88 -5.17 -23.29
N SER A 299 -0.96 -5.12 -22.33
CA SER A 299 0.45 -4.77 -22.55
C SER A 299 1.32 -5.95 -22.99
N ASN A 300 0.72 -7.11 -23.32
CA ASN A 300 1.40 -8.36 -23.70
C ASN A 300 2.31 -8.97 -22.62
N GLU A 301 2.16 -8.56 -21.36
CA GLU A 301 2.77 -9.29 -20.24
C GLU A 301 1.95 -10.56 -20.01
N THR A 302 2.62 -11.71 -19.97
CA THR A 302 2.01 -13.01 -19.72
C THR A 302 2.29 -13.49 -18.29
N ARG A 303 1.28 -14.11 -17.66
CA ARG A 303 1.42 -14.75 -16.35
C ARG A 303 0.79 -16.13 -16.36
N ALA A 304 1.44 -17.07 -15.69
CA ALA A 304 0.87 -18.37 -15.40
C ALA A 304 0.14 -18.32 -14.05
N VAL A 305 -1.14 -18.65 -14.04
CA VAL A 305 -1.95 -18.80 -12.84
C VAL A 305 -1.98 -20.28 -12.47
N PRO A 306 -1.43 -20.68 -11.32
CA PRO A 306 -1.45 -22.07 -10.89
C PRO A 306 -2.88 -22.58 -10.73
N LYS A 307 -3.17 -23.79 -11.23
CA LYS A 307 -4.51 -24.40 -11.12
C LYS A 307 -5.03 -24.50 -9.69
N ALA A 308 -4.13 -24.65 -8.71
CA ALA A 308 -4.47 -24.69 -7.29
C ALA A 308 -5.09 -23.38 -6.79
N LYS A 309 -4.77 -22.23 -7.41
CA LYS A 309 -5.40 -20.94 -7.11
C LYS A 309 -6.79 -20.77 -7.75
N LEU A 310 -7.14 -21.65 -8.68
CA LEU A 310 -8.43 -21.67 -9.37
C LEU A 310 -9.32 -22.84 -8.93
N GLU A 311 -8.91 -23.59 -7.91
CA GLU A 311 -9.69 -24.69 -7.38
C GLU A 311 -10.99 -24.16 -6.76
N GLY A 312 -12.13 -24.66 -7.24
CA GLY A 312 -13.46 -24.20 -6.80
C GLY A 312 -13.89 -22.87 -7.42
N ALA A 313 -13.21 -22.37 -8.46
CA ALA A 313 -13.63 -21.15 -9.15
C ALA A 313 -14.99 -21.36 -9.83
N TYR A 314 -15.86 -20.35 -9.73
CA TYR A 314 -17.16 -20.35 -10.38
C TYR A 314 -17.08 -19.72 -11.78
N GLY A 315 -17.81 -20.30 -12.71
CA GLY A 315 -17.93 -19.79 -14.07
C GLY A 315 -19.32 -20.04 -14.67
N LEU A 316 -19.50 -19.54 -15.88
CA LEU A 316 -20.72 -19.69 -16.67
C LEU A 316 -20.52 -20.73 -17.77
N VAL A 317 -21.38 -21.74 -17.81
CA VAL A 317 -21.35 -22.81 -18.82
C VAL A 317 -22.67 -22.86 -19.58
N LYS A 318 -22.67 -23.48 -20.76
CA LYS A 318 -23.89 -23.69 -21.52
C LYS A 318 -24.84 -24.67 -20.82
N LEU A 319 -26.14 -24.54 -21.08
CA LEU A 319 -27.20 -25.30 -20.41
C LEU A 319 -27.11 -26.81 -20.67
N GLU A 320 -26.61 -27.20 -21.84
CA GLU A 320 -26.46 -28.59 -22.27
C GLU A 320 -25.27 -29.33 -21.63
N ARG A 321 -24.39 -28.62 -20.91
CA ARG A 321 -23.20 -29.21 -20.31
C ARG A 321 -23.53 -30.11 -19.13
N ALA A 322 -22.71 -31.15 -18.94
CA ALA A 322 -22.87 -32.10 -17.85
C ALA A 322 -21.72 -32.05 -16.83
N VAL A 323 -22.00 -32.51 -15.60
CA VAL A 323 -20.95 -32.75 -14.59
C VAL A 323 -19.95 -33.77 -15.12
N ASN A 324 -18.66 -33.54 -14.85
CA ASN A 324 -17.49 -34.26 -15.37
C ASN A 324 -17.16 -34.03 -16.85
N GLU A 325 -17.90 -33.18 -17.56
CA GLU A 325 -17.52 -32.76 -18.91
C GLU A 325 -16.31 -31.81 -18.86
N THR A 326 -15.41 -31.95 -19.83
CA THR A 326 -14.26 -31.07 -20.00
C THR A 326 -14.58 -29.99 -21.02
N ILE A 327 -14.35 -28.73 -20.66
CA ILE A 327 -14.60 -27.57 -21.51
C ILE A 327 -13.32 -26.74 -21.69
N LEU A 328 -13.31 -25.95 -22.77
CA LEU A 328 -12.39 -24.84 -22.90
C LEU A 328 -13.03 -23.63 -22.22
N ALA A 329 -12.46 -23.16 -21.12
CA ALA A 329 -12.90 -21.97 -20.41
C ALA A 329 -12.10 -20.75 -20.87
N SER A 330 -12.78 -19.70 -21.29
CA SER A 330 -12.23 -18.35 -21.31
C SER A 330 -12.16 -17.84 -19.88
N VAL A 331 -11.01 -17.29 -19.52
CA VAL A 331 -10.69 -16.88 -18.16
C VAL A 331 -10.17 -15.45 -18.19
N MET A 332 -10.81 -14.57 -17.44
CA MET A 332 -10.33 -13.24 -17.15
C MET A 332 -10.06 -13.15 -15.66
N ILE A 333 -8.85 -12.74 -15.29
CA ILE A 333 -8.40 -12.68 -13.91
C ILE A 333 -7.86 -11.29 -13.64
N ARG A 334 -8.28 -10.75 -12.49
CA ARG A 334 -7.66 -9.59 -11.87
C ARG A 334 -6.87 -10.05 -10.65
N MET A 335 -5.57 -9.77 -10.66
CA MET A 335 -4.65 -10.11 -9.58
C MET A 335 -4.13 -8.85 -8.89
N LEU A 336 -3.96 -8.94 -7.58
CA LEU A 336 -3.36 -7.94 -6.72
C LEU A 336 -2.06 -8.55 -6.18
N GLY A 337 -0.95 -8.36 -6.90
CA GLY A 337 0.27 -9.15 -6.67
C GLY A 337 0.06 -10.62 -7.05
N ASP A 338 0.16 -11.53 -6.08
CA ASP A 338 -0.06 -12.97 -6.24
C ASP A 338 -1.50 -13.41 -5.93
N GLU A 339 -2.32 -12.54 -5.36
CA GLU A 339 -3.69 -12.86 -4.96
C GLU A 339 -4.67 -12.64 -6.12
N ILE A 340 -5.60 -13.57 -6.32
CA ILE A 340 -6.71 -13.40 -7.26
C ILE A 340 -7.81 -12.63 -6.53
N VAL A 341 -8.09 -11.41 -6.99
CA VAL A 341 -9.13 -10.53 -6.41
C VAL A 341 -10.39 -10.43 -7.27
N GLY A 342 -10.33 -10.96 -8.49
CA GLY A 342 -11.49 -11.06 -9.37
C GLY A 342 -11.30 -12.13 -10.42
N THR A 343 -12.37 -12.87 -10.71
CA THR A 343 -12.43 -13.87 -11.77
C THR A 343 -13.71 -13.68 -12.58
N ALA A 344 -13.59 -13.80 -13.89
CA ALA A 344 -14.72 -14.02 -14.78
C ALA A 344 -14.36 -15.19 -15.68
N ILE A 345 -15.14 -16.26 -15.58
CA ILE A 345 -14.86 -17.52 -16.28
C ILE A 345 -16.11 -17.91 -17.06
N GLN A 346 -15.93 -18.24 -18.33
CA GLN A 346 -17.03 -18.62 -19.21
C GLN A 346 -16.59 -19.73 -20.17
N ASP A 347 -17.48 -20.67 -20.47
CA ASP A 347 -17.32 -21.63 -21.57
C ASP A 347 -17.10 -20.89 -22.91
N ALA A 348 -15.98 -21.17 -23.57
CA ALA A 348 -15.54 -20.48 -24.78
C ALA A 348 -16.08 -21.08 -26.09
N GLY A 349 -16.71 -22.26 -26.07
CA GLY A 349 -17.07 -22.98 -27.29
C GLY A 349 -18.09 -24.08 -27.11
#